data_AF-A0A0F9U4J6-F1
#
_entry.id   AF-A0A0F9U4J6-F1
#
_cell.length_a   1.000
_cell.length_b   1.000
_cell.length_c   1.000
_cell.angle_alpha   90.00
_cell.angle_beta   90.00
_cell.angle_gamma   90.00
#
_symmetry.space_group_name_H-M   'P 1'
#
loop_
_entity.id
_entity.type
_entity.pdbx_description
1 polymer ?
#
loop_
_entity_poly.entity_id
_entity_poly.type
_entity_poly.pdbx_seq_one_letter_code
_entity_poly.pdbx_strand_id
1 'polypeptide(L)'
;MCNACGFPTRPGHWTDAGADNTGDRLRLQLRRAQILNKLLSGYGFNARTPGHGPGFALSSFSGRTTLVPDLEALWEESARQLGHPIDPLDPRFTSSASSAP
;
A
#
# COMPACT_ATOMS: atom_id res chain seq x y z
N MET A 1 12.54 -19.11 -12.08
CA MET A 1 13.37 -18.44 -11.05
C MET A 1 13.73 -17.06 -11.59
N CYS A 2 13.14 -15.98 -11.09
CA CYS A 2 13.35 -14.62 -11.64
C CYS A 2 13.89 -13.68 -10.57
N ASN A 3 15.14 -13.26 -10.74
CA ASN A 3 15.92 -12.40 -9.84
C ASN A 3 15.48 -10.91 -9.89
N ALA A 4 14.20 -10.63 -10.20
CA ALA A 4 13.80 -9.39 -10.88
C ALA A 4 12.38 -8.86 -10.54
N CYS A 5 11.82 -9.18 -9.37
CA CYS A 5 10.39 -8.95 -9.08
C CYS A 5 9.93 -7.49 -8.89
N GLY A 6 10.71 -6.50 -9.33
CA GLY A 6 10.20 -5.14 -9.58
C GLY A 6 9.33 -5.11 -10.82
N PHE A 7 8.22 -5.89 -10.81
CA PHE A 7 7.31 -6.19 -11.92
C PHE A 7 7.21 -5.03 -12.91
N PRO A 8 7.18 -5.30 -14.23
CA PRO A 8 7.05 -4.24 -15.22
C PRO A 8 5.87 -3.35 -14.83
N THR A 9 6.17 -2.06 -14.66
CA THR A 9 5.19 -1.07 -14.24
C THR A 9 4.08 -1.05 -15.27
N ARG A 10 2.83 -0.91 -14.81
CA ARG A 10 1.75 -0.58 -15.73
C ARG A 10 2.12 0.79 -16.31
N PRO A 11 2.29 0.93 -17.64
CA PRO A 11 2.69 2.20 -18.22
C PRO A 11 1.79 3.33 -17.73
N GLY A 12 2.37 4.38 -17.14
CA GLY A 12 1.65 5.56 -16.68
C GLY A 12 1.01 5.48 -15.29
N HIS A 13 1.22 4.42 -14.49
CA HIS A 13 0.68 4.39 -13.13
C HIS A 13 1.50 5.31 -12.19
N TRP A 14 0.89 6.40 -11.75
CA TRP A 14 1.56 7.50 -11.02
C TRP A 14 2.31 7.04 -9.77
N THR A 15 1.85 5.98 -9.09
CA THR A 15 2.52 5.49 -7.89
C THR A 15 3.93 4.99 -8.19
N ASP A 16 4.18 4.49 -9.40
CA ASP A 16 5.45 3.92 -9.87
C ASP A 16 6.41 4.96 -10.48
N ALA A 17 6.06 6.25 -10.46
CA ALA A 17 6.92 7.31 -10.97
C ALA A 17 8.28 7.33 -10.24
N GLY A 18 9.36 7.49 -11.01
CA GLY A 18 10.73 7.57 -10.50
C GLY A 18 11.43 6.22 -10.23
N ALA A 19 10.86 5.10 -10.67
CA ALA A 19 11.46 3.77 -10.54
C ALA A 19 12.06 3.28 -11.87
N ASP A 20 13.30 3.70 -12.14
CA ASP A 20 13.97 3.51 -13.44
C ASP A 20 14.47 2.08 -13.67
N ASN A 21 14.80 1.37 -12.60
CA ASN A 21 15.25 -0.02 -12.65
C ASN A 21 14.42 -0.93 -11.72
N THR A 22 14.62 -2.23 -11.88
CA THR A 22 13.91 -3.27 -11.12
C THR A 22 14.11 -3.14 -9.60
N GLY A 23 15.30 -2.76 -9.15
CA GLY A 23 15.59 -2.58 -7.73
C GLY A 23 14.81 -1.43 -7.13
N ASP A 24 14.67 -0.32 -7.85
CA ASP A 24 13.91 0.84 -7.40
C ASP A 24 12.42 0.55 -7.33
N ARG A 25 11.89 -0.23 -8.27
CA ARG A 25 10.49 -0.69 -8.22
C ARG A 25 10.23 -1.55 -7.00
N LEU A 26 11.12 -2.50 -6.70
CA LEU A 26 11.01 -3.33 -5.50
C LEU A 26 11.05 -2.48 -4.22
N ARG A 27 12.02 -1.56 -4.11
CA ARG A 27 12.13 -0.64 -2.98
C ARG A 27 10.87 0.20 -2.83
N LEU A 28 10.34 0.73 -3.93
CA LEU A 28 9.15 1.57 -3.93
C LEU A 28 7.90 0.78 -3.51
N GLN A 29 7.73 -0.46 -3.99
CA GLN A 29 6.65 -1.36 -3.56
C GLN A 29 6.72 -1.66 -2.05
N LEU A 30 7.91 -2.01 -1.54
CA LEU A 30 8.10 -2.27 -0.11
C LEU A 30 7.83 -1.02 0.73
N ARG A 31 8.31 0.15 0.28
CA ARG A 31 8.08 1.43 0.97
C ARG A 31 6.60 1.81 1.00
N ARG A 32 5.85 1.56 -0.07
CA ARG A 32 4.39 1.78 -0.09
C ARG A 32 3.69 0.88 0.91
N ALA A 33 3.99 -0.41 0.95
CA ALA A 33 3.41 -1.32 1.95
C ALA A 33 3.72 -0.87 3.39
N GLN A 34 4.95 -0.39 3.66
CA GLN A 34 5.30 0.17 4.96
C GLN A 34 4.48 1.41 5.34
N ILE A 35 4.30 2.36 4.41
CA ILE A 35 3.49 3.57 4.63
C ILE A 35 2.03 3.19 4.87
N LEU A 36 1.48 2.30 4.03
CA LEU A 36 0.11 1.81 4.17
C LEU A 36 -0.14 1.18 5.54
N ASN A 37 0.81 0.41 6.07
CA ASN A 37 0.68 -0.21 7.38
C ASN A 37 0.63 0.80 8.54
N LYS A 38 1.17 2.01 8.38
CA LYS A 38 0.99 3.08 9.37
C LYS A 38 -0.47 3.57 9.44
N LEU A 39 -1.17 3.52 8.32
CA LEU A 39 -2.58 3.95 8.21
C LEU A 39 -3.54 2.81 8.57
N LEU A 40 -3.29 1.62 8.02
CA LEU A 40 -4.18 0.46 8.06
C LEU A 40 -4.18 -0.30 9.39
N SER A 41 -3.06 -0.27 10.13
CA SER A 41 -2.93 -1.03 11.38
C SER A 41 -3.96 -0.62 12.44
N GLY A 42 -4.29 0.67 12.52
CA GLY A 42 -5.35 1.19 13.42
C GLY A 42 -6.76 0.69 13.08
N TYR A 43 -6.96 0.12 11.89
CA TYR A 43 -8.22 -0.47 11.44
C TYR A 43 -8.18 -2.01 11.42
N GLY A 44 -7.12 -2.64 11.95
CA GLY A 44 -6.98 -4.09 11.94
C GLY A 44 -6.60 -4.68 10.58
N PHE A 45 -6.05 -3.89 9.67
CA PHE A 45 -5.57 -4.32 8.37
C PHE A 45 -4.04 -4.26 8.25
N ASN A 46 -3.49 -5.10 7.37
CA ASN A 46 -2.08 -5.10 6.99
C ASN A 46 -1.94 -5.29 5.49
N ALA A 47 -1.11 -4.46 4.85
CA ALA A 47 -0.75 -4.57 3.45
C ALA A 47 0.67 -5.15 3.29
N ARG A 48 0.81 -6.12 2.39
CA ARG A 48 2.10 -6.72 1.99
C ARG A 48 2.24 -6.74 0.47
N THR A 49 3.47 -6.80 0.00
CA THR A 49 3.73 -7.16 -1.40
C THR A 49 3.38 -8.64 -1.60
N PRO A 50 2.61 -9.02 -2.64
CA PRO A 50 2.17 -10.41 -2.82
C PRO A 50 3.31 -11.35 -3.27
N GLY A 51 4.45 -10.82 -3.71
CA GLY A 51 5.67 -11.58 -4.03
C GLY A 51 5.66 -12.31 -5.38
N HIS A 52 4.48 -12.49 -5.98
CA HIS A 52 4.28 -13.16 -7.27
C HIS A 52 3.59 -12.27 -8.33
N GLY A 53 3.25 -11.03 -7.99
CA GLY A 53 2.67 -10.05 -8.91
C GLY A 53 2.76 -8.60 -8.37
N PRO A 54 2.36 -7.59 -9.16
CA PRO A 54 2.14 -6.24 -8.67
C PRO A 54 0.92 -6.18 -7.73
N GLY A 55 0.73 -5.03 -7.08
CA GLY A 55 -0.39 -4.81 -6.17
C GLY A 55 -0.08 -5.14 -4.71
N PHE A 56 -1.11 -5.49 -3.95
CA PHE A 56 -1.02 -5.72 -2.51
C PHE A 56 -1.79 -6.98 -2.08
N ALA A 57 -1.27 -7.66 -1.08
CA ALA A 57 -2.04 -8.59 -0.25
C ALA A 57 -2.54 -7.84 0.98
N LEU A 58 -3.86 -7.62 1.07
CA LEU A 58 -4.52 -6.99 2.21
C LEU A 58 -5.03 -8.07 3.16
N SER A 59 -4.44 -8.17 4.35
CA SER A 59 -4.86 -9.08 5.42
C SER A 59 -5.67 -8.33 6.48
N SER A 60 -6.73 -8.94 6.99
CA SER A 60 -7.50 -8.47 8.15
C SER A 60 -7.15 -9.25 9.43
N PHE A 61 -7.52 -8.72 10.60
CA PHE A 61 -7.38 -9.41 11.88
C PHE A 61 -8.17 -10.73 11.94
N SER A 62 -9.25 -10.86 11.17
CA SER A 62 -10.02 -12.11 11.04
C SER A 62 -9.31 -13.20 10.21
N GLY A 63 -8.10 -12.93 9.71
CA GLY A 63 -7.32 -13.89 8.92
C GLY A 63 -7.66 -13.90 7.43
N ARG A 64 -8.65 -13.12 6.97
CA ARG A 64 -8.95 -12.97 5.53
C ARG A 64 -7.79 -12.23 4.86
N THR A 65 -7.36 -12.73 3.70
CA THR A 65 -6.38 -12.05 2.84
C THR A 65 -6.93 -11.93 1.43
N THR A 66 -6.99 -10.70 0.92
CA THR A 66 -7.46 -10.38 -0.44
C THR A 66 -6.29 -9.82 -1.26
N LEU A 67 -6.10 -10.31 -2.49
CA LEU A 67 -5.16 -9.72 -3.44
C LEU A 67 -5.85 -8.58 -4.17
N VAL A 68 -5.25 -7.39 -4.15
CA VAL A 68 -5.76 -6.19 -4.81
C VAL A 68 -4.72 -5.64 -5.79
N PRO A 69 -5.14 -5.19 -6.98
CA PRO A 69 -4.22 -4.84 -8.07
C PRO A 69 -3.43 -3.55 -7.84
N ASP A 70 -3.98 -2.59 -7.09
CA ASP A 70 -3.42 -1.25 -6.95
C ASP A 70 -3.88 -0.59 -5.63
N LEU A 71 -3.56 0.70 -5.49
CA LEU A 71 -3.85 1.50 -4.31
C LEU A 71 -5.34 1.85 -4.21
N GLU A 72 -6.03 2.07 -5.34
CA GLU A 72 -7.45 2.41 -5.36
C GLU A 72 -8.28 1.23 -4.86
N ALA A 73 -8.04 0.05 -5.42
CA ALA A 73 -8.69 -1.18 -5.00
C ALA A 73 -8.40 -1.56 -3.54
N LEU A 74 -7.23 -1.19 -3.00
CA LEU A 74 -6.91 -1.37 -1.59
C LEU A 74 -7.82 -0.53 -0.68
N TRP A 75 -8.08 0.72 -1.04
CA TRP A 75 -8.98 1.59 -0.28
C TRP A 75 -10.43 1.12 -0.38
N GLU A 76 -10.87 0.73 -1.58
CA GLU A 76 -12.22 0.17 -1.77
C GLU A 76 -12.43 -1.12 -0.98
N GLU A 77 -11.46 -2.04 -1.01
CA GLU A 77 -11.57 -3.30 -0.27
C GLU A 77 -11.56 -3.05 1.22
N SER A 78 -10.63 -2.25 1.75
CA SER A 78 -10.60 -1.93 3.18
C SER A 78 -11.89 -1.25 3.65
N ALA A 79 -12.43 -0.30 2.88
CA ALA A 79 -13.71 0.35 3.18
C ALA A 79 -14.88 -0.66 3.19
N ARG A 80 -14.91 -1.58 2.22
CA ARG A 80 -15.91 -2.65 2.15
C ARG A 80 -15.85 -3.60 3.34
N GLN A 81 -14.64 -3.96 3.79
CA GLN A 81 -14.46 -4.83 4.95
C GLN A 81 -14.81 -4.12 6.27
N LEU A 82 -14.53 -2.82 6.36
CA LEU A 82 -14.75 -2.01 7.56
C LEU A 82 -16.21 -1.51 7.68
N GLY A 83 -16.92 -1.39 6.55
CA GLY A 83 -18.28 -0.86 6.46
C GLY A 83 -18.37 0.66 6.28
N HIS A 84 -17.24 1.35 6.22
CA HIS A 84 -17.15 2.79 5.97
C HIS A 84 -15.78 3.14 5.36
N PRO A 85 -15.65 4.28 4.64
CA PRO A 85 -14.36 4.68 4.04
C PRO A 85 -13.31 4.98 5.11
N ILE A 86 -12.05 4.79 4.73
CA ILE A 86 -10.87 5.23 5.48
C ILE A 86 -10.42 6.55 4.87
N ASP A 87 -10.26 7.59 5.69
CA ASP A 87 -9.66 8.86 5.27
C ASP A 87 -8.13 8.80 5.48
N PRO A 88 -7.33 8.69 4.41
CA PRO A 88 -5.87 8.67 4.53
C PRO A 88 -5.26 10.04 4.86
N LEU A 89 -6.04 11.13 4.75
CA LEU A 89 -5.61 12.50 5.07
C LEU A 89 -6.09 12.97 6.44
N ASP A 90 -6.75 12.09 7.20
CA ASP A 90 -7.23 12.39 8.55
C ASP A 90 -6.09 13.03 9.39
N PRO A 91 -6.35 14.15 10.09
CA PRO A 91 -5.38 14.84 10.94
C PRO A 91 -4.58 13.93 11.87
N ARG A 92 -5.15 12.80 12.30
CA ARG A 92 -4.45 11.81 13.13
C ARG A 92 -3.20 11.20 12.47
N PHE A 93 -3.10 11.26 11.14
CA PHE A 93 -1.98 10.75 10.34
C PHE A 93 -1.09 11.85 9.77
N THR A 94 -1.64 13.06 9.62
CA THR A 94 -0.98 14.19 8.94
C THR A 94 -0.50 15.29 9.87
N SER A 95 -0.89 15.27 11.16
CA SER A 95 -0.43 16.24 12.15
C SER A 95 1.07 16.08 12.39
N SER A 96 1.86 16.85 11.64
CA SER A 96 3.19 17.22 12.09
C SER A 96 3.00 18.01 13.37
N ALA A 97 3.57 17.56 14.50
CA ALA A 97 3.79 18.45 15.64
C ALA A 97 4.55 19.66 15.09
N SER A 98 3.83 20.74 14.85
CA SER A 98 4.42 21.98 14.36
C SER A 98 5.30 22.48 15.50
N SER A 99 6.60 22.30 15.39
CA SER A 99 7.57 22.96 16.27
C SER A 99 7.32 24.46 16.14
N ALA A 100 6.75 25.07 17.19
CA ALA A 100 6.61 26.51 17.32
C ALA A 100 8.01 27.16 17.47
N PRO A 101 8.17 28.42 17.04
CA PRO A 101 9.46 29.06 16.77
C PRO A 101 10.37 29.25 17.99
#